data_AF-A0AB74M1G2-F1
#
_entry.id   AF-A0AB74M1G2-F1
#
_cell.length_a   1.000
_cell.length_b   1.000
_cell.length_c   1.000
_cell.angle_alpha   90.00
_cell.angle_beta   90.00
_cell.angle_gamma   90.00
#
_symmetry.space_group_name_H-M   'P 1'
#
loop_
_entity.id
_entity.type
_entity.pdbx_description
1 polymer ?
#
loop_
_entity_poly.entity_id
_entity_poly.type
_entity_poly.pdbx_seq_one_letter_code
_entity_poly.pdbx_strand_id
1 'polypeptide(L)'
;MNDMQTITGTVWAVFGHRFAIDGKEGRILADLGPKGAEVIAIAHGDTVTITGEPKPSEIKVTLITLKDGTVCEIAWPRKLHTEKANQTPADPAAVLAAVKAEGYAVEGEPQRKPKHFEIVGAKDGIRHEIHVELYGKIRTAKPLAA
;
A
#
# COMPACT_ATOMS: atom_id res chain seq x y z
N MET A 1 -12.33 9.24 -13.11
CA MET A 1 -11.02 9.84 -13.43
C MET A 1 -11.03 11.19 -12.76
N ASN A 2 -10.09 11.49 -11.86
CA ASN A 2 -10.00 12.84 -11.31
C ASN A 2 -9.35 13.73 -12.36
N ASP A 3 -9.91 14.92 -12.57
CA ASP A 3 -9.32 15.90 -13.47
C ASP A 3 -7.98 16.40 -12.92
N MET A 4 -7.05 16.68 -13.83
CA MET A 4 -5.74 17.22 -13.47
C MET A 4 -5.90 18.64 -12.91
N GLN A 5 -5.19 18.95 -11.83
CA GLN A 5 -5.18 20.27 -11.21
C GLN A 5 -3.81 20.93 -11.39
N THR A 6 -3.82 22.20 -11.81
CA THR A 6 -2.61 23.03 -11.90
C THR A 6 -2.63 24.10 -10.81
N ILE A 7 -1.55 24.20 -10.05
CA ILE A 7 -1.40 25.13 -8.93
C ILE A 7 -0.06 25.83 -9.00
N THR A 8 -0.08 27.15 -8.88
CA THR A 8 1.11 27.97 -8.68
C THR A 8 1.12 28.51 -7.26
N GLY A 9 2.28 28.45 -6.61
CA GLY A 9 2.45 29.00 -5.27
C GLY A 9 3.88 28.93 -4.78
N THR A 10 4.06 29.25 -3.50
CA THR A 10 5.36 29.24 -2.84
C THR A 10 5.48 28.03 -1.93
N VAL A 11 6.61 27.35 -1.97
CA VAL A 11 6.89 26.19 -1.10
C VAL A 11 6.97 26.67 0.35
N TRP A 12 6.05 26.18 1.17
CA TRP A 12 5.95 26.51 2.59
C TRP A 12 6.73 25.54 3.48
N ALA A 13 6.81 24.26 3.11
CA ALA A 13 7.58 23.26 3.85
C ALA A 13 7.90 22.05 2.97
N VAL A 14 8.98 21.32 3.28
CA VAL A 14 9.41 20.12 2.56
C VAL A 14 9.51 18.94 3.54
N PHE A 15 9.00 17.78 3.15
CA PHE A 15 8.86 16.56 3.94
C PHE A 15 9.29 15.34 3.09
N GLY A 16 10.59 15.08 3.01
CA GLY A 16 11.13 14.03 2.15
C GLY A 16 10.74 14.26 0.69
N HIS A 17 9.93 13.38 0.11
CA HIS A 17 9.46 13.51 -1.28
C HIS A 17 8.17 14.33 -1.44
N ARG A 18 7.63 14.87 -0.34
CA ARG A 18 6.46 15.73 -0.34
C ARG A 18 6.83 17.15 0.03
N PHE A 19 6.00 18.11 -0.34
CA PHE A 19 6.15 19.50 0.08
C PHE A 19 4.79 20.20 0.10
N ALA A 20 4.63 21.18 0.97
CA ALA A 20 3.44 22.00 1.03
C ALA A 20 3.64 23.25 0.18
N ILE A 21 2.67 23.57 -0.68
CA ILE A 21 2.59 24.81 -1.45
C ILE A 21 1.57 25.72 -0.80
N ASP A 22 1.93 26.97 -0.53
CA ASP A 22 1.00 28.05 -0.19
C ASP A 22 0.53 28.71 -1.49
N GLY A 23 -0.70 28.39 -1.90
CA GLY A 23 -1.33 28.88 -3.12
C GLY A 23 -2.55 29.74 -2.84
N LYS A 24 -3.28 30.14 -3.88
CA LYS A 24 -4.48 31.00 -3.74
C LYS A 24 -5.59 30.37 -2.90
N GLU A 25 -5.71 29.06 -2.94
CA GLU A 25 -6.73 28.28 -2.22
C GLU A 25 -6.26 27.82 -0.83
N GLY A 26 -5.11 28.34 -0.38
CA GLY A 26 -4.46 27.95 0.86
C GLY A 26 -3.36 26.92 0.64
N ARG A 27 -3.02 26.21 1.73
CA ARG A 27 -1.90 25.27 1.74
C ARG A 27 -2.33 23.88 1.29
N ILE A 28 -1.63 23.37 0.29
CA ILE A 28 -1.90 22.07 -0.32
C ILE A 28 -0.62 21.24 -0.29
N LEU A 29 -0.76 19.96 0.04
CA LEU A 29 0.34 19.01 0.01
C LEU A 29 0.54 18.48 -1.42
N ALA A 30 1.79 18.44 -1.87
CA ALA A 30 2.19 17.93 -3.17
C ALA A 30 3.20 16.78 -2.99
N ASP A 31 3.04 15.71 -3.78
CA ASP A 31 3.92 14.54 -3.75
C ASP A 31 4.66 14.40 -5.08
N LEU A 32 6.00 14.38 -5.05
CA LEU A 32 6.87 14.09 -6.19
C LEU A 32 7.19 12.60 -6.33
N GLY A 33 6.92 11.82 -5.29
CA GLY A 33 7.39 10.45 -5.12
C GLY A 33 8.92 10.38 -4.95
N PRO A 34 9.45 9.23 -4.50
CA PRO A 34 10.88 9.08 -4.23
C PRO A 34 11.76 9.43 -5.44
N LYS A 35 11.40 8.97 -6.64
CA LYS A 35 12.15 9.23 -7.86
C LYS A 35 12.14 10.70 -8.29
N GLY A 36 11.02 11.40 -8.11
CA GLY A 36 10.95 12.83 -8.41
C GLY A 36 11.83 13.63 -7.45
N ALA A 37 11.82 13.27 -6.16
CA ALA A 37 12.63 13.92 -5.14
C ALA A 37 14.14 13.68 -5.27
N GLU A 38 14.56 12.63 -5.95
CA GLU A 38 15.99 12.38 -6.27
C GLU A 38 16.55 13.36 -7.31
N VAL A 39 15.70 13.90 -8.19
CA VAL A 39 16.13 14.73 -9.33
C VAL A 39 15.65 16.19 -9.25
N ILE A 40 14.60 16.47 -8.48
CA ILE A 40 14.05 17.80 -8.29
C ILE A 40 14.38 18.27 -6.87
N ALA A 41 15.30 19.23 -6.76
CA ALA A 41 15.58 19.89 -5.50
C ALA A 41 14.54 21.00 -5.25
N ILE A 42 13.76 20.86 -4.18
CA ILE A 42 12.79 21.86 -3.72
C ILE A 42 13.22 22.39 -2.36
N ALA A 43 13.21 23.71 -2.19
CA ALA A 43 13.47 24.37 -0.92
C ALA A 43 12.29 25.24 -0.48
N HIS A 44 12.23 25.49 0.84
CA HIS A 44 11.33 26.48 1.41
C HIS A 44 11.54 27.84 0.71
N GLY A 45 10.44 28.47 0.28
CA GLY A 45 10.43 29.77 -0.39
C GLY A 45 10.53 29.71 -1.91
N ASP A 46 10.74 28.53 -2.52
CA ASP A 46 10.74 28.43 -3.98
C ASP A 46 9.33 28.67 -4.55
N THR A 47 9.25 29.42 -5.64
CA THR A 47 8.02 29.52 -6.43
C THR A 47 7.99 28.40 -7.45
N VAL A 48 6.89 27.65 -7.46
CA VAL A 48 6.70 26.53 -8.40
C VAL A 48 5.29 26.54 -8.98
N THR A 49 5.16 25.95 -10.17
CA THR A 49 3.86 25.57 -10.72
C THR A 49 3.82 24.06 -10.85
N ILE A 50 2.85 23.41 -10.22
CA ILE A 50 2.65 21.96 -10.32
C ILE A 50 1.39 21.65 -11.11
N THR A 51 1.41 20.54 -11.83
CA THR A 51 0.22 19.89 -12.35
C THR A 51 0.20 18.45 -11.84
N GLY A 52 -0.93 18.00 -11.32
CA GLY A 52 -1.03 16.67 -10.72
C GLY A 52 -2.46 16.15 -10.57
N GLU A 53 -2.57 14.87 -10.24
CA GLU A 53 -3.86 14.24 -9.95
C GLU A 53 -4.23 14.53 -8.48
N PRO A 54 -5.38 15.16 -8.20
CA PRO A 54 -5.81 15.40 -6.82
C PRO A 54 -6.21 14.09 -6.16
N LYS A 55 -5.65 13.83 -4.99
CA LYS A 55 -6.01 12.77 -4.04
C LYS A 55 -6.68 13.39 -2.82
N PRO A 56 -7.33 12.59 -1.96
CA PRO A 56 -8.04 13.14 -0.81
C PRO A 56 -7.19 14.02 0.13
N SER A 57 -5.87 13.81 0.20
CA SER A 57 -4.97 14.54 1.10
C SER A 57 -3.82 15.28 0.42
N GLU A 58 -3.60 15.09 -0.88
CA GLU A 58 -2.43 15.62 -1.59
C GLU A 58 -2.66 15.67 -3.09
N ILE A 59 -1.82 16.41 -3.80
CA ILE A 59 -1.72 16.37 -5.26
C ILE A 59 -0.56 15.47 -5.61
N LYS A 60 -0.86 14.42 -6.38
CA LYS A 60 0.15 13.56 -6.97
C LYS A 60 0.72 14.23 -8.21
N VAL A 61 1.87 14.88 -8.09
CA VAL A 61 2.43 15.76 -9.11
C VAL A 61 2.92 14.94 -10.30
N THR A 62 2.50 15.30 -11.52
CA THR A 62 2.98 14.70 -12.77
C THR A 62 3.90 15.64 -13.55
N LEU A 63 3.80 16.95 -13.30
CA LEU A 63 4.61 17.99 -13.91
C LEU A 63 4.92 19.06 -12.87
N ILE A 64 6.15 19.56 -12.84
CA ILE A 64 6.54 20.72 -12.05
C ILE A 64 7.38 21.68 -12.88
N THR A 65 7.05 22.96 -12.81
CA THR A 65 7.84 24.06 -13.35
C THR A 65 8.46 24.84 -12.20
N LEU A 66 9.79 24.94 -12.20
CA LEU A 66 10.57 25.68 -11.21
C LEU A 66 10.67 27.16 -11.57
N LYS A 67 11.13 27.99 -10.64
CA LYS A 67 11.26 29.45 -10.80
C LYS A 67 12.16 29.88 -11.97
N ASP A 68 13.13 29.05 -12.34
CA ASP A 68 14.05 29.28 -13.47
C ASP A 68 13.43 28.88 -14.82
N GLY A 69 12.18 28.41 -14.83
CA GLY A 69 11.47 27.92 -16.01
C GLY A 69 11.76 26.45 -16.33
N THR A 70 12.61 25.77 -15.55
CA THR A 70 12.87 24.34 -15.73
C THR A 70 11.58 23.54 -15.52
N VAL A 71 11.22 22.72 -16.50
CA VAL A 71 10.03 21.86 -16.47
C VAL A 71 10.48 20.41 -16.30
N CYS A 72 9.97 19.75 -15.26
CA CYS A 72 10.27 18.36 -14.95
C CYS A 72 8.98 17.53 -14.97
N GLU A 73 8.97 16.46 -15.76
CA GLU A 73 7.94 15.43 -15.70
C GLU A 73 8.28 14.38 -14.63
N ILE A 74 7.25 13.92 -13.92
CA ILE A 74 7.38 12.95 -12.84
C ILE A 74 6.80 11.62 -13.28
N ALA A 75 7.70 10.66 -13.52
CA ALA A 75 7.32 9.31 -13.86
C ALA A 75 6.81 8.54 -12.64
N TRP A 76 5.52 8.22 -12.64
CA TRP A 76 4.91 7.32 -11.67
C TRP A 76 4.79 5.92 -12.25
N PRO A 77 5.73 4.99 -11.95
CA PRO A 77 5.54 3.61 -12.35
C PRO A 77 4.26 3.12 -11.68
N ARG A 78 3.23 2.81 -12.47
CA ARG A 78 2.15 1.95 -11.98
C ARG A 78 2.85 0.66 -11.58
N LYS A 79 2.78 0.31 -10.30
CA LYS A 79 2.94 -1.09 -9.94
C LYS A 79 1.85 -1.79 -10.72
N LEU A 80 2.21 -2.51 -11.79
CA LEU A 80 1.34 -3.56 -12.26
C LEU A 80 1.09 -4.39 -11.01
N HIS A 81 -0.15 -4.42 -10.57
CA HIS A 81 -0.63 -5.58 -9.88
C HIS A 81 -0.51 -6.69 -10.93
N THR A 82 0.68 -7.27 -11.09
CA THR A 82 0.77 -8.65 -11.48
C THR A 82 -0.05 -9.35 -10.42
N GLU A 83 -1.30 -9.65 -10.76
CA GLU A 83 -2.02 -10.74 -10.13
C GLU A 83 -0.99 -11.85 -9.99
N LYS A 84 -0.74 -12.26 -8.76
CA LYS A 84 0.35 -13.18 -8.43
C LYS A 84 0.14 -14.49 -9.21
N ALA A 85 0.64 -14.55 -10.44
CA ALA A 85 0.55 -15.70 -11.34
C ALA A 85 1.53 -16.82 -10.93
N ASN A 86 1.86 -16.89 -9.64
CA ASN A 86 2.66 -17.96 -9.05
C ASN A 86 2.23 -18.18 -7.60
N GLN A 87 0.93 -18.16 -7.33
CA GLN A 87 0.44 -18.81 -6.12
C GLN A 87 0.68 -20.31 -6.31
N THR A 88 1.67 -20.86 -5.60
CA THR A 88 1.79 -22.28 -5.31
C THR A 88 0.39 -22.86 -5.06
N PRO A 89 0.06 -24.07 -5.57
CA PRO A 89 -1.30 -24.60 -5.50
C PRO A 89 -1.87 -24.43 -4.11
N ALA A 90 -2.96 -23.67 -4.08
CA ALA A 90 -3.76 -23.34 -2.92
C ALA A 90 -4.57 -24.56 -2.48
N ASP A 91 -3.94 -25.69 -2.19
CA ASP A 91 -4.63 -26.95 -1.94
C ASP A 91 -5.20 -26.98 -0.51
N PRO A 92 -6.53 -26.88 -0.33
CA PRO A 92 -7.14 -26.93 0.99
C PRO A 92 -6.89 -28.27 1.70
N ALA A 93 -6.70 -29.36 0.94
CA ALA A 93 -6.44 -30.68 1.52
C ALA A 93 -5.06 -30.73 2.20
N ALA A 94 -4.02 -30.21 1.57
CA ALA A 94 -2.68 -30.11 2.15
C ALA A 94 -2.67 -29.25 3.43
N VAL A 95 -3.44 -28.17 3.43
CA VAL A 95 -3.57 -27.26 4.58
C VAL A 95 -4.31 -27.93 5.74
N LEU A 96 -5.41 -28.63 5.46
CA LEU A 96 -6.14 -29.42 6.46
C LEU A 96 -5.27 -30.56 7.04
N ALA A 97 -4.48 -31.22 6.21
CA ALA A 97 -3.56 -32.27 6.64
C ALA A 97 -2.51 -31.72 7.61
N ALA A 98 -1.94 -30.54 7.33
CA ALA A 98 -0.96 -29.91 8.22
C ALA A 98 -1.55 -29.52 9.58
N VAL A 99 -2.77 -28.98 9.62
CA VAL A 99 -3.46 -28.64 10.88
C VAL A 99 -3.77 -29.90 11.71
N LYS A 100 -4.20 -30.98 11.06
CA LYS A 100 -4.44 -32.27 11.73
C LYS A 100 -3.14 -32.92 12.24
N ALA A 101 -2.05 -32.83 11.47
CA ALA A 101 -0.74 -33.36 11.88
C ALA A 101 -0.21 -32.67 13.15
N GLU A 102 -0.57 -31.40 13.36
CA GLU A 102 -0.25 -30.63 14.57
C GLU A 102 -1.21 -30.90 15.75
N GLY A 103 -2.13 -31.85 15.60
CA GLY A 103 -3.02 -32.34 16.67
C GLY A 103 -4.31 -31.53 16.86
N TYR A 104 -4.68 -30.67 15.91
CA TYR A 104 -5.96 -29.97 15.96
C TYR A 104 -7.08 -30.80 15.34
N ALA A 105 -8.21 -30.90 16.05
CA ALA A 105 -9.48 -31.32 15.49
C ALA A 105 -10.09 -30.15 14.70
N VAL A 106 -10.05 -30.23 13.36
CA VAL A 106 -10.58 -29.17 12.50
C VAL A 106 -12.11 -29.11 12.55
N GLU A 107 -12.64 -27.89 12.65
CA GLU A 107 -14.06 -27.57 12.64
C GLU A 107 -14.40 -26.74 11.40
N GLY A 108 -15.33 -27.24 10.58
CA GLY A 108 -15.79 -26.53 9.38
C GLY A 108 -14.79 -26.53 8.22
N GLU A 109 -15.04 -25.67 7.24
CA GLU A 109 -14.23 -25.56 6.03
C GLU A 109 -13.16 -24.46 6.14
N PRO A 110 -11.94 -24.68 5.58
CA PRO A 110 -10.92 -23.65 5.49
C PRO A 110 -11.40 -22.41 4.73
N GLN A 111 -11.30 -21.25 5.35
CA GLN A 111 -11.61 -19.97 4.73
C GLN A 111 -10.40 -19.44 3.95
N ARG A 112 -10.54 -19.34 2.62
CA ARG A 112 -9.46 -18.84 1.75
C ARG A 112 -9.33 -17.32 1.82
N LYS A 113 -8.13 -16.83 2.21
CA LYS A 113 -7.72 -15.43 2.07
C LYS A 113 -6.67 -15.27 0.97
N PRO A 114 -6.36 -14.04 0.50
CA PRO A 114 -5.38 -13.83 -0.57
C PRO A 114 -3.95 -14.33 -0.29
N LYS A 115 -3.59 -14.56 0.99
CA LYS A 115 -2.22 -14.94 1.40
C LYS A 115 -2.14 -16.16 2.34
N HIS A 116 -3.26 -16.66 2.85
CA HIS A 116 -3.32 -17.77 3.83
C HIS A 116 -4.73 -18.37 3.85
N PHE A 117 -4.89 -19.47 4.58
CA PHE A 117 -6.18 -20.00 5.01
C PHE A 117 -6.40 -19.69 6.50
N GLU A 118 -7.64 -19.38 6.85
CA GLU A 118 -8.12 -19.35 8.23
C GLU A 118 -8.89 -20.65 8.48
N ILE A 119 -8.53 -21.38 9.53
CA ILE A 119 -9.18 -22.64 9.91
C ILE A 119 -9.54 -22.55 11.39
N VAL A 120 -10.75 -22.98 11.74
CA VAL A 120 -11.11 -23.18 13.14
C VAL A 120 -10.76 -24.61 13.53
N GLY A 121 -10.09 -24.80 14.66
CA GLY A 121 -9.79 -26.13 15.17
C GLY A 121 -9.61 -26.17 16.67
N ALA A 122 -9.95 -27.27 17.30
CA ALA A 122 -9.80 -27.49 18.73
C ALA A 122 -8.55 -28.34 19.03
N LYS A 123 -7.77 -27.94 20.03
CA LYS A 123 -6.66 -28.73 20.58
C LYS A 123 -6.62 -28.51 22.09
N ASP A 124 -6.44 -29.60 22.84
CA ASP A 124 -6.41 -29.59 24.30
C ASP A 124 -7.64 -28.91 24.95
N GLY A 125 -8.82 -29.09 24.33
CA GLY A 125 -10.08 -28.50 24.80
C GLY A 125 -10.26 -27.01 24.49
N ILE A 126 -9.30 -26.37 23.81
CA ILE A 126 -9.35 -24.95 23.44
C ILE A 126 -9.55 -24.82 21.93
N ARG A 127 -10.55 -24.05 21.53
CA ARG A 127 -10.77 -23.70 20.11
C ARG A 127 -9.79 -22.62 19.69
N HIS A 128 -9.30 -22.72 18.47
CA HIS A 128 -8.34 -21.79 17.90
C HIS A 128 -8.75 -21.36 16.50
N GLU A 129 -8.44 -20.11 16.15
CA GLU A 129 -8.34 -19.65 14.76
C GLU A 129 -6.89 -19.82 14.31
N ILE A 130 -6.69 -20.67 13.31
CA ILE A 130 -5.40 -21.14 12.84
C ILE A 130 -5.14 -20.52 11.47
N HIS A 131 -4.06 -19.75 11.37
CA HIS A 131 -3.61 -19.12 10.14
C HIS A 131 -2.56 -20.00 9.50
N VAL A 132 -2.86 -20.54 8.33
CA VAL A 132 -1.99 -21.47 7.61
C VAL A 132 -1.60 -20.89 6.26
N GLU A 133 -0.31 -20.85 5.96
CA GLU A 133 0.18 -20.40 4.66
C GLU A 133 -0.32 -21.30 3.52
N LEU A 134 -0.23 -20.82 2.26
CA LEU A 134 -0.82 -21.52 1.11
C LEU A 134 -0.25 -22.93 0.87
N TYR A 135 0.94 -23.21 1.40
CA TYR A 135 1.65 -24.48 1.28
C TYR A 135 1.58 -25.34 2.56
N GLY A 136 0.68 -25.01 3.51
CA GLY A 136 0.41 -25.83 4.69
C GLY A 136 1.22 -25.50 5.95
N LYS A 137 2.11 -24.50 5.95
CA LYS A 137 2.81 -24.09 7.18
C LYS A 137 1.89 -23.30 8.10
N ILE A 138 1.71 -23.74 9.35
CA ILE A 138 1.00 -22.97 10.36
C ILE A 138 1.85 -21.76 10.76
N ARG A 139 1.28 -20.56 10.64
CA ARG A 139 1.91 -19.30 11.01
C ARG A 139 1.52 -18.84 12.40
N THR A 140 0.25 -19.03 12.77
CA THR A 140 -0.30 -18.58 14.04
C THR A 140 -1.51 -19.44 14.40
N ALA A 141 -1.69 -19.74 15.69
CA ALA A 141 -2.93 -20.30 16.23
C ALA A 141 -3.36 -19.41 17.40
N LYS A 142 -4.50 -18.74 17.27
CA LYS A 142 -5.03 -17.84 18.30
C LYS A 142 -6.17 -18.52 19.02
N PRO A 143 -6.18 -18.60 20.36
CA PRO A 143 -7.31 -19.14 21.08
C PRO A 143 -8.55 -18.27 20.81
N LEU A 144 -9.67 -18.92 20.49
CA LEU A 144 -10.97 -18.30 20.42
C LEU A 144 -11.56 -18.33 21.83
N ALA A 145 -11.99 -17.16 22.32
CA ALA A 145 -12.74 -17.09 23.57
C ALA A 145 -14.04 -17.91 23.43
N ALA A 146 -14.41 -18.62 24.50
CA ALA A 146 -15.63 -19.40 24.58
C ALA A 146 -16.89 -18.53 24.52
#